data_AF-A0A8X6IN29-F1
#
_entry.id   AF-A0A8X6IN29-F1
#
_cell.length_a   1.000
_cell.length_b   1.000
_cell.length_c   1.000
_cell.angle_alpha   90.00
_cell.angle_beta   90.00
_cell.angle_gamma   90.00
#
_symmetry.space_group_name_H-M   'P 1'
#
loop_
_entity.id
_entity.type
_entity.pdbx_description
1 polymer ?
#
loop_
_entity_poly.entity_id
_entity_poly.type
_entity_poly.pdbx_seq_one_letter_code
_entity_poly.pdbx_strand_id
1 'polypeptide(L)'
;MFIQETRAVGVPDLDNLDKINISITYQYQQTLRDNLRKRFRDEYLSMLVQQHNRSEARQVKLEDIVIVGSDTKKRLDWPLGKIIGMFQGKDGCTRVVKLKTTGGEIVRPVQRLFPLELNNDDPIIFSIRDPVPSDKDIKILNTENSDCEKKTRSGRKVIKPLRYN
;
A
#
# COMPACT_ATOMS: atom_id res chain seq x y z
N MET A 1 -12.63 58.52 -36.06
CA MET A 1 -11.81 57.54 -35.33
C MET A 1 -10.44 58.15 -35.13
N PHE A 2 -10.04 58.41 -33.88
CA PHE A 2 -8.67 58.81 -33.54
C PHE A 2 -8.23 57.92 -32.38
N ILE A 3 -7.50 56.86 -32.67
CA ILE A 3 -6.72 56.16 -31.65
C ILE A 3 -5.33 56.78 -31.73
N GLN A 4 -5.00 57.61 -30.74
CA GLN A 4 -3.62 57.97 -30.48
C GLN A 4 -2.97 56.80 -29.75
N GLU A 5 -1.82 56.34 -30.24
CA GLU A 5 -0.98 55.42 -29.48
C GLU A 5 -0.62 56.06 -28.14
N THR A 6 -0.86 55.32 -27.06
CA THR A 6 -0.45 55.75 -25.72
C THR A 6 1.06 55.93 -25.72
N ARG A 7 1.54 57.15 -25.48
CA ARG A 7 2.96 57.39 -25.25
C ARG A 7 3.39 56.50 -24.09
N ALA A 8 4.34 55.60 -24.35
CA ALA A 8 4.91 54.76 -23.30
C ALA A 8 5.65 55.67 -22.30
N VAL A 9 5.00 55.99 -21.18
CA VAL A 9 5.62 56.65 -20.03
C VAL A 9 6.26 55.56 -19.17
N GLY A 10 7.33 54.97 -19.69
CA GLY A 10 8.15 54.00 -18.97
C GLY A 10 9.57 54.55 -18.78
N VAL A 11 10.22 54.14 -17.69
CA VAL A 11 11.66 54.36 -17.49
C VAL A 11 12.38 53.13 -18.03
N PRO A 12 12.98 53.18 -19.23
CA PRO A 12 13.45 51.99 -19.94
C PRO A 12 14.52 51.20 -19.18
N ASP A 13 15.27 51.86 -18.30
CA ASP A 13 16.28 51.22 -17.46
C ASP A 13 15.66 50.26 -16.43
N LEU A 14 14.52 50.63 -15.83
CA LEU A 14 13.79 49.79 -14.89
C LEU A 14 13.13 48.60 -15.59
N ASP A 15 12.51 48.83 -16.74
CA ASP A 15 11.87 47.76 -17.53
C ASP A 15 12.90 46.71 -18.01
N ASN A 16 14.14 47.13 -18.29
CA ASN A 16 15.22 46.22 -18.66
C ASN A 16 15.75 45.42 -17.46
N LEU A 17 15.90 46.04 -16.28
CA LEU A 17 16.23 45.37 -15.03
C LEU A 17 15.18 44.32 -14.65
N ASP A 18 13.90 44.65 -14.79
CA ASP A 18 12.80 43.73 -14.50
C ASP A 18 12.78 42.56 -15.47
N LYS A 19 12.97 42.78 -16.78
CA LYS A 19 13.13 41.68 -17.75
C LYS A 19 14.28 40.73 -17.37
N ILE A 20 15.42 41.28 -16.93
CA ILE A 20 16.57 40.50 -16.49
C ILE A 20 16.22 39.70 -15.23
N ASN A 21 15.66 40.34 -14.20
CA ASN A 21 15.26 39.66 -12.95
C ASN A 21 14.18 38.59 -13.17
N ILE A 22 13.18 38.86 -14.01
CA ILE A 22 12.15 37.88 -14.39
C ILE A 22 12.80 36.69 -15.11
N SER A 23 13.78 36.94 -15.99
CA SER A 23 14.50 35.87 -16.69
C SER A 23 15.38 35.04 -15.73
N ILE A 24 16.04 35.66 -14.75
CA ILE A 24 16.88 34.98 -13.76
C ILE A 24 16.02 34.13 -12.82
N THR A 25 14.93 34.69 -12.31
CA THR A 25 14.00 33.95 -11.43
C THR A 25 13.34 32.79 -12.16
N TYR A 26 12.94 32.98 -13.42
CA TYR A 26 12.41 31.92 -14.26
C TYR A 26 13.44 30.80 -14.52
N GLN A 27 14.68 31.16 -14.85
CA GLN A 27 15.77 30.19 -15.02
C GLN A 27 16.04 29.44 -13.72
N TYR A 28 16.07 30.12 -12.58
CA TYR A 28 16.24 29.50 -11.27
C TYR A 28 15.13 28.48 -10.98
N GLN A 29 13.86 28.84 -11.20
CA GLN A 29 12.74 27.90 -11.04
C GLN A 29 12.86 26.69 -11.97
N GLN A 30 13.28 26.90 -13.21
CA GLN A 30 13.48 25.81 -14.17
C GLN A 30 14.59 24.85 -13.68
N THR A 31 15.72 25.39 -13.22
CA THR A 31 16.81 24.57 -12.67
C THR A 31 16.38 23.80 -11.42
N LEU A 32 15.58 24.38 -10.52
CA LEU A 32 15.01 23.68 -9.38
C LEU A 32 14.09 22.53 -9.80
N ARG A 33 13.22 22.74 -10.79
CA ARG A 33 12.33 21.70 -11.31
C ARG A 33 13.13 20.56 -11.94
N ASP A 34 14.16 20.87 -12.70
CA ASP A 34 14.98 19.86 -13.35
C ASP A 34 15.85 19.09 -12.35
N ASN A 35 16.39 19.77 -11.33
CA ASN A 35 17.08 19.12 -10.22
C ASN A 35 16.15 18.22 -9.40
N LEU A 36 14.93 18.66 -9.10
CA LEU A 36 13.93 17.84 -8.42
C LEU A 36 13.60 16.59 -9.25
N ARG A 37 13.33 16.76 -10.55
CA ARG A 37 13.05 15.65 -11.47
C ARG A 37 14.22 14.67 -11.52
N LYS A 38 15.45 15.18 -11.59
CA LYS A 38 16.66 14.36 -11.60
C LYS A 38 16.81 13.57 -10.31
N ARG A 39 16.75 14.22 -9.14
CA ARG A 39 16.83 13.52 -7.84
C ARG A 39 15.70 12.53 -7.63
N PHE A 40 14.47 12.89 -8.00
CA PHE A 40 13.34 11.96 -7.94
C PHE A 40 13.59 10.72 -8.80
N ARG A 41 14.12 10.90 -10.01
CA ARG A 41 14.46 9.77 -10.88
C ARG A 41 15.60 8.94 -10.30
N ASP A 42 16.69 9.58 -9.88
CA ASP A 42 17.94 8.90 -9.53
C ASP A 42 17.86 8.26 -8.14
N GLU A 43 17.24 8.94 -7.17
CA GLU A 43 17.17 8.48 -5.78
C GLU A 43 15.90 7.65 -5.53
N TYR A 44 14.72 8.20 -5.84
CA TYR A 44 13.45 7.56 -5.46
C TYR A 44 13.16 6.30 -6.29
N LEU A 45 13.38 6.31 -7.61
CA LEU A 45 13.19 5.08 -8.40
C LEU A 45 14.22 4.00 -8.03
N SER A 46 15.47 4.37 -7.76
CA SER A 46 16.49 3.43 -7.30
C SER A 46 16.11 2.80 -5.95
N MET A 47 15.54 3.59 -5.04
CA MET A 47 15.03 3.10 -3.76
C MET A 47 13.85 2.13 -3.94
N LEU A 48 12.92 2.41 -4.87
CA LEU A 48 11.80 1.51 -5.18
C LEU A 48 12.28 0.14 -5.68
N VAL A 49 13.29 0.10 -6.57
CA VAL A 49 13.86 -1.16 -7.08
C VAL A 49 14.52 -1.95 -5.94
N GLN A 50 15.28 -1.28 -5.08
CA GLN A 50 15.89 -1.94 -3.91
C GLN A 50 14.83 -2.48 -2.94
N GLN A 51 13.73 -1.76 -2.74
CA GLN A 51 12.65 -2.20 -1.86
C GLN A 51 11.94 -3.44 -2.41
N HIS A 52 11.61 -3.45 -3.71
CA HIS A 52 11.00 -4.62 -4.36
C HIS A 52 11.86 -5.89 -4.21
N ASN A 53 13.19 -5.75 -4.25
CA ASN A 53 14.11 -6.89 -4.09
C ASN A 53 14.33 -7.32 -2.63
N ARG A 54 13.99 -6.48 -1.65
CA ARG A 54 14.09 -6.80 -0.21
C ARG A 54 12.84 -7.47 0.33
N SER A 55 11.70 -7.32 -0.33
CA SER A 55 10.48 -8.01 0.05
C SER A 55 10.68 -9.51 -0.17
N GLU A 56 10.93 -10.27 0.90
CA GLU A 56 10.70 -11.70 0.89
C GLU A 56 9.25 -11.89 0.45
N ALA A 57 9.06 -12.31 -0.81
CA ALA A 57 7.72 -12.49 -1.35
C ALA A 57 6.99 -13.47 -0.44
N ARG A 58 5.91 -12.99 0.21
CA ARG A 58 5.09 -13.80 1.12
C ARG A 58 4.82 -15.13 0.42
N GLN A 59 5.25 -16.21 1.05
CA GLN A 59 5.00 -17.54 0.52
C GLN A 59 3.50 -17.75 0.49
N VAL A 60 3.01 -18.07 -0.69
CA VAL A 60 1.62 -18.30 -0.98
C VAL A 60 1.18 -19.61 -0.32
N LYS A 61 0.10 -19.59 0.47
CA LYS A 61 -0.44 -20.78 1.16
C LYS A 61 -1.71 -21.30 0.49
N LEU A 62 -2.08 -22.53 0.83
CA LEU A 62 -3.40 -23.05 0.48
C LEU A 62 -4.49 -22.18 1.10
N GLU A 63 -5.62 -22.04 0.39
CA GLU A 63 -6.78 -21.25 0.79
C GLU A 63 -6.57 -19.72 0.85
N ASP A 64 -5.37 -19.21 0.54
CA ASP A 64 -5.11 -17.76 0.44
C ASP A 64 -5.90 -17.13 -0.72
N ILE A 65 -6.31 -15.88 -0.52
CA ILE A 65 -6.96 -15.06 -1.54
C ILE A 65 -5.90 -14.20 -2.23
N VAL A 66 -5.85 -14.31 -3.56
CA VAL A 66 -4.86 -13.62 -4.40
C VAL A 66 -5.53 -12.93 -5.57
N ILE A 67 -4.94 -11.83 -6.04
CA ILE A 67 -5.29 -11.22 -7.32
C ILE A 67 -4.53 -11.95 -8.42
N VAL A 68 -5.23 -12.32 -9.49
CA VAL A 68 -4.69 -13.09 -10.60
C VAL A 68 -4.37 -12.18 -11.78
N GLY A 69 -3.08 -12.05 -12.10
CA GLY A 69 -2.61 -11.31 -13.26
C GLY A 69 -3.10 -11.93 -14.58
N SER A 70 -3.73 -11.12 -15.42
CA SER A 70 -4.17 -11.50 -16.77
C SER A 70 -3.68 -10.48 -17.79
N ASP A 71 -3.04 -10.93 -18.87
CA ASP A 71 -2.53 -10.05 -19.93
C ASP A 71 -3.64 -9.48 -20.82
N THR A 72 -4.80 -10.13 -20.81
CA THR A 72 -5.98 -9.75 -21.60
C THR A 72 -6.79 -8.62 -20.98
N LYS A 73 -6.66 -8.40 -19.68
CA LYS A 73 -7.48 -7.45 -18.91
C LYS A 73 -6.59 -6.36 -18.33
N LYS A 74 -7.17 -5.17 -18.16
CA LYS A 74 -6.51 -4.09 -17.41
C LYS A 74 -6.27 -4.56 -15.98
N ARG A 75 -5.23 -4.01 -15.34
CA ARG A 75 -4.83 -4.37 -13.97
C ARG A 75 -5.97 -4.19 -12.95
N LEU A 76 -6.85 -3.21 -13.16
CA LEU A 76 -8.02 -2.96 -12.32
C LEU A 76 -9.07 -4.07 -12.44
N ASP A 77 -9.12 -4.75 -13.58
CA ASP A 77 -10.09 -5.81 -13.90
C ASP A 77 -9.50 -7.22 -13.69
N TRP A 78 -8.35 -7.31 -13.01
CA TRP A 78 -7.74 -8.59 -12.68
C TRP A 78 -8.63 -9.33 -11.68
N PRO A 79 -9.03 -10.58 -11.98
CA PRO A 79 -9.94 -11.31 -11.13
C PRO A 79 -9.27 -11.73 -9.83
N LEU A 80 -10.06 -11.79 -8.76
CA LEU A 80 -9.70 -12.44 -7.51
C LEU A 80 -9.78 -13.97 -7.67
N GLY A 81 -8.88 -14.67 -7.01
CA GLY A 81 -8.83 -16.11 -6.98
C GLY A 81 -8.48 -16.64 -5.59
N LYS A 82 -9.09 -17.76 -5.22
CA LYS A 82 -8.73 -18.51 -4.02
C LYS A 82 -7.87 -19.70 -4.39
N ILE A 83 -6.81 -19.96 -3.63
CA ILE A 83 -5.89 -21.06 -3.90
C ILE A 83 -6.47 -22.38 -3.43
N ILE A 84 -6.71 -23.31 -4.36
CA ILE A 84 -7.21 -24.65 -4.05
C ILE A 84 -6.08 -25.67 -3.98
N GLY A 85 -5.02 -25.49 -4.77
CA GLY A 85 -3.95 -26.47 -4.87
C GLY A 85 -2.63 -25.86 -5.32
N MET A 86 -1.53 -26.49 -4.93
CA MET A 86 -0.18 -26.02 -5.21
C MET A 86 0.65 -27.16 -5.81
N PHE A 87 1.41 -26.85 -6.86
CA PHE A 87 2.31 -27.81 -7.52
C PHE A 87 3.76 -27.41 -7.22
N GLN A 88 4.39 -28.22 -6.38
CA GLN A 88 5.80 -28.08 -6.02
C GLN A 88 6.69 -28.82 -7.02
N GLY A 89 7.85 -28.24 -7.31
CA GLY A 89 8.90 -28.94 -8.07
C GLY A 89 9.69 -29.90 -7.18
N LYS A 90 10.67 -30.59 -7.77
CA LYS A 90 11.58 -31.50 -7.05
C LYS A 90 12.35 -30.81 -5.92
N ASP A 91 12.60 -29.52 -6.06
CA ASP A 91 13.31 -28.70 -5.07
C ASP A 91 12.42 -28.22 -3.91
N GLY A 92 11.15 -28.66 -3.85
CA GLY A 92 10.16 -28.21 -2.86
C GLY A 92 9.56 -26.82 -3.13
N CYS A 93 10.10 -26.06 -4.08
CA CYS A 93 9.56 -24.73 -4.42
C CYS A 93 8.26 -24.84 -5.24
N THR A 94 7.20 -24.16 -4.77
CA THR A 94 5.93 -24.00 -5.50
C THR A 94 6.12 -23.08 -6.70
N ARG A 95 5.87 -23.60 -7.91
CA ARG A 95 5.99 -22.83 -9.16
C ARG A 95 4.63 -22.50 -9.77
N VAL A 96 3.66 -23.40 -9.61
CA VAL A 96 2.34 -23.31 -10.22
C VAL A 96 1.26 -23.57 -9.18
N VAL A 97 0.15 -22.84 -9.28
CA VAL A 97 -0.96 -22.90 -8.34
C VAL A 97 -2.27 -23.04 -9.11
N LYS A 98 -3.18 -23.85 -8.56
CA LYS A 98 -4.56 -24.03 -9.01
C LYS A 98 -5.46 -23.10 -8.20
N LEU A 99 -6.26 -22.30 -8.90
CA LEU A 99 -7.06 -21.22 -8.34
C LEU A 99 -8.53 -21.42 -8.67
N LYS A 100 -9.41 -21.07 -7.72
CA LYS A 100 -10.83 -20.87 -7.95
C LYS A 100 -11.10 -19.41 -8.22
N THR A 101 -11.55 -19.07 -9.41
CA THR A 101 -12.02 -17.74 -9.78
C THR A 101 -13.53 -17.82 -10.04
N THR A 102 -14.21 -16.67 -10.12
CA THR A 102 -15.64 -16.59 -10.48
C THR A 102 -15.97 -17.29 -11.80
N GLY A 103 -15.05 -17.26 -12.76
CA GLY A 103 -15.17 -17.93 -14.06
C GLY A 103 -14.76 -19.40 -14.08
N GLY A 104 -14.47 -20.00 -12.93
CA GLY A 104 -14.06 -21.40 -12.82
C GLY A 104 -12.63 -21.59 -12.31
N GLU A 105 -12.09 -22.78 -12.54
CA GLU A 105 -10.76 -23.15 -12.07
C GLU A 105 -9.69 -22.81 -13.11
N ILE A 106 -8.64 -22.11 -12.68
CA ILE A 106 -7.53 -21.72 -13.54
C ILE A 106 -6.20 -22.11 -12.91
N VAL A 107 -5.22 -22.40 -13.75
CA VAL A 107 -3.86 -22.72 -13.33
C VAL A 107 -2.94 -21.57 -13.74
N ARG A 108 -2.16 -21.06 -12.79
CA ARG A 108 -1.26 -19.92 -13.01
C ARG A 108 0.06 -20.08 -12.26
N PRO A 109 1.17 -19.56 -12.83
CA PRO A 109 2.44 -19.53 -12.12
C PRO A 109 2.38 -18.54 -10.95
N VAL A 110 3.14 -18.81 -9.89
CA VAL A 110 3.17 -17.97 -8.67
C VAL A 110 3.54 -16.52 -8.98
N GLN A 111 4.41 -16.28 -9.98
CA GLN A 111 4.82 -14.94 -10.41
C GLN A 111 3.67 -14.07 -10.94
N ARG A 112 2.55 -14.68 -11.36
CA ARG A 112 1.34 -13.97 -11.82
C ARG A 112 0.30 -13.82 -10.71
N LEU A 113 0.62 -14.17 -9.47
CA LEU A 113 -0.25 -14.05 -8.32
C LEU A 113 0.25 -12.92 -7.43
N PHE A 114 -0.70 -12.10 -7.00
CA PHE A 114 -0.44 -10.98 -6.11
C PHE A 114 -1.24 -11.23 -4.83
N PRO A 115 -0.59 -11.70 -3.74
CA PRO A 115 -1.24 -11.90 -2.46
C PRO A 115 -1.84 -10.61 -1.93
N LEU A 116 -2.99 -10.71 -1.27
CA LEU A 116 -3.54 -9.60 -0.52
C LEU A 116 -2.83 -9.48 0.84
N GLU A 117 -2.75 -8.27 1.38
CA GLU A 117 -2.20 -7.96 2.71
C GLU A 117 -3.11 -8.44 3.86
N LEU A 118 -3.88 -9.51 3.63
CA LEU A 118 -4.77 -10.11 4.60
C LEU A 118 -4.05 -11.30 5.23
N ASN A 119 -3.70 -11.20 6.51
CA ASN A 119 -3.26 -12.35 7.29
C ASN A 119 -4.49 -12.98 7.93
N ASN A 120 -4.72 -14.27 7.66
CA ASN A 120 -5.75 -15.02 8.38
C ASN A 120 -5.39 -15.22 9.86
N ASP A 121 -4.15 -14.93 10.24
CA ASP A 121 -3.62 -15.06 11.59
C ASP A 121 -3.85 -13.80 12.45
N ASP A 122 -4.24 -12.67 11.83
CA ASP A 122 -4.60 -11.47 12.57
C ASP A 122 -6.03 -11.64 13.10
N PRO A 123 -6.25 -11.51 14.43
CA PRO A 123 -7.60 -11.56 14.96
C PRO A 123 -8.40 -10.46 14.28
N ILE A 124 -9.46 -10.86 13.58
CA ILE A 124 -10.36 -9.91 12.94
C ILE A 124 -11.03 -9.10 14.05
N ILE A 125 -10.43 -7.97 14.43
CA ILE A 125 -11.12 -6.93 15.18
C ILE A 125 -12.04 -6.28 14.15
N PHE A 126 -13.15 -6.95 13.83
CA PHE A 126 -14.33 -6.23 13.39
C PHE A 126 -14.66 -5.31 14.56
N SER A 127 -14.18 -4.07 14.52
CA SER A 127 -14.87 -2.98 15.19
C SER A 127 -16.21 -2.91 14.49
N ILE A 128 -17.16 -3.72 14.97
CA ILE A 128 -18.58 -3.56 14.67
C ILE A 128 -18.83 -2.09 14.96
N ARG A 129 -18.97 -1.27 13.90
CA ARG A 129 -19.59 0.03 14.06
C ARG A 129 -20.95 -0.31 14.63
N ASP A 130 -21.13 0.08 15.89
CA ASP A 130 -22.25 -0.18 16.80
C ASP A 130 -23.39 -0.98 16.18
N PRO A 131 -23.64 -2.22 16.62
CA PRO A 131 -24.85 -2.90 16.21
C PRO A 131 -26.02 -2.18 16.91
N VAL A 132 -26.92 -1.63 16.09
CA VAL A 132 -28.27 -1.25 16.53
C VAL A 132 -28.86 -2.44 17.32
N PRO A 133 -29.38 -2.21 18.53
CA PRO A 133 -29.90 -3.31 19.35
C PRO A 133 -31.18 -3.84 18.68
N SER A 134 -31.08 -5.06 18.15
CA SER A 134 -32.26 -5.89 17.91
C SER A 134 -31.97 -7.23 18.55
N ASP A 135 -32.73 -7.53 19.60
CA ASP A 135 -32.68 -8.76 20.36
C ASP A 135 -32.82 -9.96 19.42
N LYS A 136 -31.88 -10.91 19.53
CA LYS A 136 -32.12 -12.35 19.58
C LYS A 136 -30.80 -13.12 19.77
N ASP A 137 -30.84 -13.98 20.78
CA ASP A 137 -29.76 -14.81 21.29
C ASP A 137 -29.05 -15.66 20.24
N ILE A 138 -27.71 -15.69 20.28
CA ILE A 138 -26.94 -16.91 20.01
C ILE A 138 -25.79 -16.99 21.02
N LYS A 139 -25.97 -17.82 22.04
CA LYS A 139 -24.88 -18.35 22.88
C LYS A 139 -24.23 -19.51 22.12
N ILE A 140 -22.91 -19.59 22.13
CA ILE A 140 -22.17 -20.78 22.59
C ILE A 140 -20.79 -20.33 23.08
N LEU A 141 -20.47 -20.81 24.28
CA LEU A 141 -19.23 -20.65 25.01
C LEU A 141 -18.09 -21.42 24.33
N ASN A 142 -16.87 -20.91 24.47
CA ASN A 142 -15.75 -21.76 24.90
C ASN A 142 -14.90 -20.97 25.89
N THR A 143 -15.08 -21.32 27.15
CA THR A 143 -14.24 -20.98 28.29
C THR A 143 -12.93 -21.74 28.16
N GLU A 144 -11.80 -21.06 28.02
CA GLU A 144 -10.55 -21.40 28.71
C GLU A 144 -9.83 -20.09 29.06
N ASN A 145 -10.14 -19.59 30.26
CA ASN A 145 -9.37 -18.54 30.91
C ASN A 145 -7.99 -19.11 31.28
N SER A 146 -6.97 -18.85 30.46
CA SER A 146 -5.59 -18.86 30.95
C SER A 146 -5.22 -17.44 31.36
N ASP A 147 -5.56 -17.05 32.58
CA ASP A 147 -4.93 -15.88 33.21
C ASP A 147 -3.44 -16.20 33.38
N CYS A 148 -2.63 -15.77 32.41
CA CYS A 148 -1.18 -15.79 32.51
C CYS A 148 -0.75 -14.86 33.65
N GLU A 149 -0.38 -15.44 34.80
CA GLU A 149 0.26 -14.70 35.87
C GLU A 149 1.61 -14.14 35.39
N LYS A 150 1.64 -12.84 35.07
CA LYS A 150 2.90 -12.17 34.73
C LYS A 150 3.75 -12.01 35.99
N LYS A 151 4.90 -12.69 36.02
CA LYS A 151 5.92 -12.55 37.08
C LYS A 151 7.05 -11.65 36.60
N THR A 152 7.64 -10.90 37.52
CA THR A 152 8.89 -10.13 37.29
C THR A 152 10.10 -11.08 37.23
N ARG A 153 11.28 -10.60 36.79
CA ARG A 153 12.52 -11.41 36.78
C ARG A 153 12.92 -11.94 38.16
N SER A 154 12.42 -11.34 39.25
CA SER A 154 12.60 -11.80 40.64
C SER A 154 11.42 -12.64 41.18
N GLY A 155 10.48 -13.05 40.32
CA GLY A 155 9.40 -13.97 40.66
C GLY A 155 8.14 -13.33 41.26
N ARG A 156 8.11 -12.00 41.44
CA ARG A 156 6.96 -11.29 42.05
C ARG A 156 5.80 -11.17 41.06
N LYS A 157 4.58 -11.48 41.49
CA LYS A 157 3.34 -11.36 40.69
C LYS A 157 2.99 -9.88 40.43
N VAL A 158 2.76 -9.53 39.17
CA VAL A 158 2.38 -8.17 38.75
C VAL A 158 0.86 -8.00 38.85
N ILE A 159 0.41 -7.04 39.67
CA ILE A 159 -1.00 -6.68 39.82
C ILE A 159 -1.28 -5.43 38.96
N LYS A 160 -2.34 -5.45 38.15
CA LYS A 160 -2.76 -4.25 37.39
C LYS A 160 -3.48 -3.28 38.34
N PRO A 161 -3.18 -1.98 38.32
CA PRO A 161 -3.88 -1.01 39.17
C PRO A 161 -5.35 -0.85 38.74
N LEU A 162 -6.24 -0.68 39.72
CA LEU A 162 -7.64 -0.35 39.50
C LEU A 162 -7.74 1.08 38.95
N ARG A 163 -8.33 1.23 37.76
CA ARG A 163 -8.80 2.54 37.30
C ARG A 163 -10.18 2.78 37.90
N TYR A 164 -10.31 3.84 38.68
CA TYR A 164 -11.62 4.38 39.04
C TYR A 164 -12.16 5.14 37.83
N ASN A 165 -13.41 4.83 37.45
CA ASN A 165 -14.14 5.55 36.39
C ASN A 165 -14.67 6.88 36.92
#